data_AF-A0A8T4YPL2-F1
#
_entry.id   AF-A0A8T4YPL2-F1
#
_cell.length_a   1.000
_cell.length_b   1.000
_cell.length_c   1.000
_cell.angle_alpha   90.00
_cell.angle_beta   90.00
_cell.angle_gamma   90.00
#
_symmetry.space_group_name_H-M   'P 1'
#
loop_
_entity.id
_entity.type
_entity.pdbx_description
1 polymer ?
#
loop_
_entity_poly.entity_id
_entity_poly.type
_entity_poly.pdbx_seq_one_letter_code
_entity_poly.pdbx_strand_id
1 'polypeptide(L)'
;AVKSLGMNYRYAVCAQPLRGGMVSVKSFFGECAHEDYNVKEIAKKVYETFKIPVCKLHIQRFDGNAYLCGLQPLKIDEITLSDANMISKIVSRVSGKGWFD
;
A
#
# COMPACT_ATOMS: atom_id res chain seq x y z
N ALA A 1 -9.14 -24.31 -8.58
CA ALA A 1 -8.37 -24.55 -9.83
C ALA A 1 -7.31 -23.46 -9.96
N VAL A 2 -6.02 -23.82 -9.93
CA VAL A 2 -4.95 -22.88 -10.29
C VAL A 2 -5.05 -22.69 -11.80
N LYS A 3 -5.51 -21.53 -12.25
CA LYS A 3 -5.46 -21.17 -13.68
C LYS A 3 -4.00 -21.23 -14.10
N SER A 4 -3.71 -21.88 -15.24
CA SER A 4 -2.39 -21.92 -15.84
C SER A 4 -1.77 -20.52 -15.81
N LEU A 5 -0.66 -20.35 -15.10
CA LEU A 5 0.14 -19.12 -15.10
C LEU A 5 0.99 -19.00 -16.37
N GLY A 6 0.79 -19.91 -17.34
CA GLY A 6 1.29 -19.82 -18.70
C GLY A 6 0.60 -18.70 -19.48
N MET A 7 0.75 -17.48 -18.97
CA MET A 7 0.52 -16.25 -19.71
C MET A 7 1.91 -15.69 -20.02
N ASN A 8 2.11 -15.13 -21.22
CA ASN A 8 3.38 -14.54 -21.68
C ASN A 8 3.78 -13.30 -20.86
N TYR A 9 4.06 -13.49 -19.57
CA TYR A 9 4.55 -12.45 -18.70
C TYR A 9 6.05 -12.31 -18.92
N ARG A 10 6.49 -11.07 -19.14
CA ARG A 10 7.90 -10.69 -19.25
C ARG A 10 8.70 -10.94 -17.95
N TYR A 11 8.01 -11.29 -16.86
CA TYR A 11 8.57 -11.44 -15.52
C TYR A 11 8.03 -12.70 -14.84
N ALA A 12 8.78 -13.23 -13.88
CA ALA A 12 8.37 -14.38 -13.08
C ALA A 12 7.05 -14.10 -12.36
N VAL A 13 6.10 -15.03 -12.47
CA VAL A 13 4.79 -14.93 -11.83
C VAL A 13 4.82 -15.68 -10.51
N CYS A 14 4.46 -15.01 -9.42
CA CYS A 14 4.19 -15.64 -8.14
C CYS A 14 2.68 -15.82 -7.97
N ALA A 15 2.21 -17.03 -7.68
CA ALA A 15 0.84 -17.26 -7.28
C ALA A 15 0.78 -17.43 -5.75
N GLN A 16 0.21 -16.43 -5.09
CA GLN A 16 -0.03 -16.49 -3.66
C GLN A 16 -1.48 -16.95 -3.42
N PRO A 17 -1.71 -18.03 -2.65
CA PRO A 17 -3.07 -18.49 -2.38
C PRO A 17 -3.81 -17.45 -1.56
N LEU A 18 -4.96 -16.99 -2.08
CA LEU A 18 -5.79 -16.04 -1.35
C LEU A 18 -6.58 -16.77 -0.26
N ARG A 19 -6.13 -16.67 0.99
CA ARG A 19 -6.74 -17.36 2.14
C ARG A 19 -7.78 -16.54 2.91
N GLY A 20 -7.88 -15.24 2.63
CA GLY A 20 -8.78 -14.34 3.35
C GLY A 20 -9.13 -13.07 2.56
N GLY A 21 -9.86 -12.16 3.20
CA GLY A 21 -10.37 -10.95 2.57
C GLY A 21 -9.27 -10.01 2.10
N MET A 22 -9.40 -9.50 0.88
CA MET A 22 -8.45 -8.55 0.30
C MET A 22 -8.96 -7.12 0.51
N VAL A 23 -8.07 -6.23 0.95
CA VAL A 23 -8.32 -4.79 1.02
C VAL A 23 -7.28 -4.08 0.16
N SER A 24 -7.72 -3.02 -0.50
CA SER A 24 -6.83 -2.14 -1.25
C SER A 24 -6.83 -0.77 -0.59
N VAL A 25 -5.66 -0.27 -0.21
CA VAL A 25 -5.51 1.00 0.50
C VAL A 25 -4.54 1.91 -0.24
N LYS A 26 -4.82 3.21 -0.22
CA LYS A 26 -3.88 4.24 -0.68
C LYS A 26 -2.91 4.52 0.48
N SER A 27 -1.62 4.46 0.20
CA SER A 27 -0.57 4.79 1.15
C SER A 27 0.10 6.09 0.72
N PHE A 28 0.18 7.03 1.66
CA PHE A 28 0.83 8.32 1.52
C PHE A 28 1.90 8.42 2.61
N PHE A 29 3.18 8.38 2.21
CA PHE A 29 4.35 8.43 3.09
C PHE A 29 4.28 7.44 4.27
N GLY A 30 3.76 6.25 4.01
CA GLY A 30 3.60 5.19 5.03
C GLY A 30 2.32 5.27 5.86
N GLU A 31 1.47 6.27 5.64
CA GLU A 31 0.17 6.40 6.31
C GLU A 31 -0.97 5.99 5.37
N CYS A 32 -2.07 5.48 5.94
CA CYS A 32 -3.29 5.18 5.19
C CYS A 32 -4.54 5.43 6.05
N ALA A 33 -5.68 5.73 5.41
CA ALA A 33 -6.95 6.04 6.09
C ALA A 33 -7.68 4.81 6.66
N HIS A 34 -7.19 3.59 6.44
CA HIS A 34 -7.84 2.37 6.91
C HIS A 34 -7.78 2.26 8.44
N GLU A 35 -8.80 1.70 9.10
CA GLU A 35 -8.89 1.68 10.57
C GLU A 35 -7.99 0.61 11.22
N ASP A 36 -7.91 -0.56 10.58
CA ASP A 36 -7.13 -1.73 11.03
C ASP A 36 -5.63 -1.40 11.25
N TYR A 37 -5.16 -1.66 12.48
CA TYR A 37 -3.77 -1.44 12.89
C TYR A 37 -2.76 -2.22 12.04
N ASN A 38 -3.04 -3.50 11.74
CA ASN A 38 -2.12 -4.34 10.97
C ASN A 38 -1.95 -3.85 9.53
N VAL A 39 -3.02 -3.27 8.96
CA VAL A 39 -2.97 -2.63 7.63
C VAL A 39 -2.11 -1.36 7.66
N LYS A 40 -2.25 -0.53 8.70
CA LYS A 40 -1.41 0.67 8.88
C LYS A 40 0.07 0.31 9.06
N GLU A 41 0.37 -0.72 9.84
CA GLU A 41 1.75 -1.19 10.04
C GLU A 41 2.39 -1.68 8.73
N ILE A 42 1.63 -2.33 7.84
CA ILE A 42 2.13 -2.67 6.50
C ILE A 42 2.45 -1.42 5.69
N ALA A 43 1.55 -0.43 5.67
CA ALA A 43 1.79 0.81 4.94
C ALA A 43 3.08 1.50 5.41
N LYS A 44 3.27 1.58 6.73
CA LYS A 44 4.48 2.12 7.35
C LYS A 44 5.73 1.35 6.91
N LYS A 45 5.74 0.02 7.07
CA LYS A 45 6.88 -0.83 6.69
C LYS A 45 7.23 -0.72 5.21
N VAL A 46 6.23 -0.63 4.32
CA VAL A 46 6.44 -0.46 2.88
C VAL A 46 7.16 0.86 2.60
N TYR A 47 6.71 1.97 3.20
CA TYR A 47 7.38 3.25 3.02
C TYR A 47 8.80 3.25 3.62
N GLU A 48 8.99 2.69 4.81
CA GLU A 48 10.31 2.58 5.43
C GLU A 48 11.30 1.77 4.58
N THR A 49 10.82 0.69 3.95
CA THR A 49 11.64 -0.23 3.16
C THR A 49 11.94 0.30 1.75
N PHE A 50 10.91 0.77 1.04
CA PHE A 50 11.02 1.09 -0.38
C PHE A 50 11.12 2.59 -0.66
N LYS A 51 10.84 3.45 0.34
CA LYS A 51 10.80 4.91 0.22
C LYS A 51 9.88 5.42 -0.89
N ILE A 52 8.83 4.66 -1.23
CA ILE A 52 7.82 5.04 -2.22
C ILE A 52 6.76 5.91 -1.53
N PRO A 53 6.69 7.22 -1.84
CA PRO A 53 5.86 8.14 -1.08
C PRO A 53 4.37 7.99 -1.36
N VAL A 54 3.98 7.57 -2.56
CA VAL A 54 2.56 7.43 -2.94
C VAL A 54 2.39 6.14 -3.72
N CYS A 55 1.58 5.23 -3.18
CA CYS A 55 1.27 3.97 -3.86
C CYS A 55 -0.08 3.41 -3.38
N LYS A 56 -0.61 2.44 -4.13
CA LYS A 56 -1.72 1.60 -3.65
C LYS A 56 -1.17 0.25 -3.21
N LEU A 57 -1.61 -0.20 -2.04
CA LEU A 57 -1.24 -1.48 -1.46
C LEU A 57 -2.42 -2.44 -1.54
N HIS A 58 -2.15 -3.69 -1.93
CA HIS A 58 -3.08 -4.80 -1.89
C HIS A 58 -2.70 -5.71 -0.73
N ILE A 59 -3.58 -5.80 0.25
CA ILE A 59 -3.31 -6.46 1.52
C ILE A 59 -4.37 -7.54 1.75
N GLN A 60 -3.92 -8.75 2.06
CA GLN A 60 -4.78 -9.82 2.51
C GLN A 60 -4.87 -9.82 4.04
N ARG A 61 -6.09 -9.90 4.57
CA ARG A 61 -6.35 -10.13 5.99
C ARG A 61 -6.72 -11.60 6.21
N PHE A 62 -5.96 -12.28 7.05
CA PHE A 62 -6.17 -13.70 7.36
C PHE A 62 -5.67 -14.02 8.76
N ASP A 63 -6.47 -14.74 9.54
CA ASP A 63 -6.12 -15.22 10.89
C ASP A 63 -5.58 -14.10 11.81
N GLY A 64 -6.34 -12.99 11.92
CA GLY A 64 -5.96 -11.83 12.72
C GLY A 64 -4.75 -11.04 12.20
N ASN A 65 -4.12 -11.47 11.11
CA ASN A 65 -2.91 -10.88 10.55
C ASN A 65 -3.19 -10.21 9.19
N ALA A 66 -2.27 -9.34 8.78
CA ALA A 66 -2.27 -8.71 7.47
C ALA A 66 -1.00 -9.07 6.70
N TYR A 67 -1.15 -9.28 5.39
CA TYR A 67 -0.08 -9.70 4.48
C TYR A 67 -0.08 -8.83 3.23
N LEU A 68 1.06 -8.26 2.87
CA LEU A 68 1.21 -7.54 1.61
C LEU A 68 1.20 -8.55 0.45
N CYS A 69 0.24 -8.41 -0.47
CA CYS A 69 0.13 -9.24 -1.67
C CYS A 69 0.65 -8.52 -2.91
N GLY A 70 0.65 -7.19 -2.91
CA GLY A 70 1.17 -6.40 -4.02
C GLY A 70 1.11 -4.91 -3.76
N LEU A 71 1.87 -4.17 -4.56
CA LEU A 71 1.81 -2.72 -4.62
C LEU A 71 1.71 -2.29 -6.08
N GLN A 72 1.03 -1.19 -6.33
CA GLN A 72 0.94 -0.59 -7.64
C GLN A 72 1.06 0.94 -7.55
N PRO A 73 1.52 1.60 -8.61
CA PRO A 73 1.42 3.05 -8.71
C PRO A 73 -0.02 3.51 -8.51
N LEU A 74 -0.21 4.59 -7.77
CA LEU A 74 -1.51 5.26 -7.66
C LEU A 74 -1.66 6.23 -8.83
N LYS A 75 -2.74 6.12 -9.61
CA LYS A 75 -2.96 7.04 -10.72
C LYS A 75 -3.56 8.36 -10.22
N ILE A 76 -3.34 9.44 -10.97
CA ILE A 76 -3.78 10.79 -10.57
C ILE A 76 -5.30 10.91 -10.46
N ASP A 77 -6.04 10.23 -11.34
CA ASP A 77 -7.51 10.18 -11.35
C ASP A 77 -8.09 9.39 -10.17
N GLU A 78 -7.27 8.60 -9.49
CA GLU A 78 -7.66 7.88 -8.27
C GLU A 78 -7.46 8.72 -7.01
N ILE A 79 -6.81 9.89 -7.09
CA ILE A 79 -6.57 10.78 -5.95
C ILE A 79 -7.78 11.69 -5.74
N THR A 80 -8.38 11.58 -4.56
CA THR A 80 -9.53 12.40 -4.16
C THR A 80 -9.09 13.63 -3.38
N LEU A 81 -10.01 14.58 -3.18
CA LEU A 81 -9.77 15.75 -2.32
C LEU A 81 -9.42 15.35 -0.87
N SER A 82 -10.02 14.26 -0.36
CA SER A 82 -9.72 13.74 0.97
C SER A 82 -8.27 13.24 1.06
N ASP A 83 -7.79 12.59 0.00
CA ASP A 83 -6.41 12.14 -0.10
C ASP A 83 -5.44 13.33 -0.14
N ALA A 84 -5.76 14.36 -0.93
CA ALA A 84 -4.95 15.58 -0.99
C ALA A 84 -4.85 16.28 0.38
N ASN A 85 -5.95 16.32 1.13
CA ASN A 85 -5.96 16.84 2.51
C ASN A 85 -5.08 16.01 3.45
N MET A 86 -5.10 14.68 3.30
CA MET A 86 -4.24 13.79 4.08
C MET A 86 -2.76 14.02 3.75
N ILE A 87 -2.40 14.08 2.46
CA ILE A 87 -1.04 14.37 2.01
C ILE A 87 -0.58 15.72 2.57
N SER A 88 -1.40 16.76 2.46
CA SER A 88 -1.09 18.08 2.99
C SER A 88 -0.78 18.04 4.49
N LYS A 89 -1.63 17.37 5.29
CA LYS A 89 -1.40 17.17 6.73
C LYS A 89 -0.09 16.45 7.03
N ILE A 90 0.23 15.40 6.28
CA ILE A 90 1.46 14.64 6.45
C ILE A 90 2.67 15.54 6.17
N VAL A 91 2.67 16.23 5.03
CA VAL A 91 3.75 17.13 4.62
C VAL A 91 3.95 18.24 5.64
N SER A 92 2.89 18.87 6.15
CA SER A 92 2.99 19.91 7.19
C SER A 92 3.64 19.42 8.48
N ARG A 93 3.43 18.14 8.86
CA ARG A 93 4.10 17.55 10.04
C ARG A 93 5.59 17.30 9.81
N VAL A 94 5.96 16.94 8.58
CA VAL A 94 7.35 16.64 8.21
C VAL A 94 8.15 17.91 7.94
N SER A 95 7.54 18.93 7.34
CA SER A 95 8.19 20.21 7.01
C SER A 95 8.65 21.00 8.25
N GLY A 96 8.12 20.70 9.44
CA GLY A 96 8.59 21.25 10.71
C GLY A 96 9.85 20.58 11.28
N LYS A 97 10.32 19.47 10.70
CA LYS A 97 11.40 18.62 11.25
C LYS A 97 12.63 18.45 10.34
N GLY A 98 12.70 19.11 9.20
CA GLY A 98 13.79 18.89 8.22
C GLY A 98 13.55 17.60 7.43
N TRP A 99 13.54 17.69 6.11
CA TRP A 99 13.16 16.60 5.21
C TRP A 99 14.35 15.67 4.88
N PHE A 100 15.53 15.89 5.44
CA PHE A 100 16.78 15.21 5.03
C PHE A 100 17.75 14.82 6.16
N ASP A 101 17.27 14.68 7.40
CA ASP A 101 18.08 14.13 8.50
C ASP A 101 17.88 12.62 8.67
#